data_AF-A0A3M7TTP7-F1
#
_entry.id   AF-A0A3M7TTP7-F1
#
_cell.length_a   1.000
_cell.length_b   1.000
_cell.length_c   1.000
_cell.angle_alpha   90.00
_cell.angle_beta   90.00
_cell.angle_gamma   90.00
#
_symmetry.space_group_name_H-M   'P 1'
#
loop_
_entity.id
_entity.type
_entity.pdbx_description
1 polymer ?
#
loop_
_entity_poly.entity_id
_entity_poly.type
_entity_poly.pdbx_seq_one_letter_code
_entity_poly.pdbx_strand_id
1 'polypeptide(L)' 'MTEIVRNQTIYDSVLYLIVETVTHYAENEWPSPSIEQLSDKIGYSEELILESLEYGELIEPVGLLQ' A
#
# COMPACT_ATOMS: atom_id res chain seq x y z
N MET A 1 -5.38 30.01 2.42
CA MET A 1 -4.80 28.71 2.83
C MET A 1 -5.45 27.68 1.93
N THR A 2 -4.76 27.26 0.87
CA THR A 2 -5.27 26.27 -0.07
C THR A 2 -5.11 24.90 0.58
N GLU A 3 -6.19 24.36 1.16
CA GLU A 3 -6.27 22.94 1.47
C GLU A 3 -6.16 22.16 0.16
N ILE A 4 -4.98 21.60 -0.10
CA ILE A 4 -4.82 20.60 -1.15
C ILE A 4 -5.39 19.31 -0.56
N VAL A 5 -6.71 19.13 -0.67
CA VAL A 5 -7.32 17.81 -0.53
C VAL A 5 -6.80 16.99 -1.72
N ARG A 6 -5.62 16.37 -1.57
CA ARG A 6 -5.11 15.43 -2.56
C ARG A 6 -6.02 14.22 -2.48
N ASN A 7 -6.70 13.92 -3.59
CA ASN A 7 -7.53 12.73 -3.75
C ASN A 7 -6.66 11.49 -3.48
N GLN A 8 -6.68 10.99 -2.24
CA GLN A 8 -6.19 9.65 -1.96
C GLN A 8 -7.10 8.69 -2.73
N THR A 9 -6.50 7.98 -3.67
CA THR A 9 -7.22 6.95 -4.41
C THR A 9 -7.35 5.71 -3.54
N ILE A 10 -8.29 4.83 -3.92
CA ILE A 10 -8.36 3.51 -3.31
C ILE A 10 -7.03 2.75 -3.48
N TYR A 11 -6.33 2.99 -4.59
CA TYR A 11 -5.03 2.39 -4.90
C TYR A 11 -3.96 2.77 -3.89
N ASP A 12 -3.90 4.04 -3.48
CA ASP A 12 -2.92 4.50 -2.48
C ASP A 12 -3.14 3.83 -1.12
N SER A 13 -4.41 3.68 -0.74
CA SER A 13 -4.79 3.04 0.52
C SER A 13 -4.46 1.55 0.53
N VAL A 14 -4.76 0.86 -0.57
CA VAL A 14 -4.44 -0.56 -0.74
C VAL A 14 -2.93 -0.77 -0.81
N LEU A 15 -2.20 0.09 -1.53
CA LEU A 15 -0.75 0.04 -1.62
C LEU A 15 -0.09 0.22 -0.25
N TYR A 16 -0.60 1.14 0.59
CA TYR A 16 -0.15 1.30 1.97
C TYR A 16 -0.29 -0.01 2.78
N LEU A 17 -1.44 -0.67 2.69
CA LEU A 17 -1.69 -1.95 3.38
C LEU A 17 -0.81 -3.09 2.86
N ILE A 18 -0.53 -3.12 1.56
CA ILE A 18 0.41 -4.07 0.96
C ILE A 18 1.81 -3.84 1.55
N VAL A 19 2.29 -2.60 1.59
CA VAL A 19 3.61 -2.25 2.15
C VAL A 19 3.69 -2.61 3.63
N GLU A 20 2.67 -2.32 4.43
CA GLU A 20 2.63 -2.69 5.84
C GLU A 20 2.71 -4.21 6.00
N THR A 21 1.96 -4.95 5.18
CA THR A 21 1.95 -6.42 5.22
C THR A 21 3.31 -7.00 4.83
N VAL A 22 3.91 -6.53 3.73
CA VAL A 22 5.21 -7.03 3.26
C VAL A 22 6.32 -6.68 4.25
N THR A 23 6.29 -5.47 4.83
CA THR A 23 7.21 -5.05 5.90
C THR A 23 7.13 -6.01 7.08
N HIS A 24 5.93 -6.33 7.53
CA HIS A 24 5.74 -7.26 8.63
C HIS A 24 6.29 -8.67 8.32
N TYR A 25 6.13 -9.15 7.09
CA TYR A 25 6.73 -10.43 6.68
C TYR A 25 8.26 -10.37 6.69
N ALA A 26 8.84 -9.27 6.22
CA ALA A 26 10.28 -9.06 6.23
C ALA A 26 10.85 -9.01 7.65
N GLU A 27 10.18 -8.32 8.59
CA GLU A 27 10.57 -8.24 10.00
C GLU A 27 10.59 -9.60 10.70
N ASN A 28 9.76 -10.54 10.24
CA ASN A 28 9.65 -11.89 10.79
C ASN A 28 10.46 -12.94 9.99
N GLU A 29 11.25 -12.52 9.00
CA GLU A 29 12.02 -13.39 8.11
C GLU A 29 11.15 -14.44 7.39
N TRP A 30 9.89 -14.11 7.12
CA TRP A 30 8.96 -14.97 6.40
C TRP A 30 9.13 -14.84 4.88
N PRO A 31 8.81 -15.88 4.10
CA PRO A 31 8.78 -15.77 2.65
C PRO A 31 7.74 -14.74 2.22
N SER A 32 8.07 -13.91 1.21
CA SER A 32 7.14 -12.89 0.69
C SER A 32 5.77 -13.49 0.38
N PRO A 33 4.66 -12.82 0.76
CA PRO A 33 3.33 -13.33 0.49
C PRO A 33 3.05 -13.37 -1.02
N SER A 34 2.22 -14.32 -1.44
CA SER A 34 1.62 -14.32 -2.78
C SER A 34 0.52 -13.25 -2.89
N ILE A 35 0.07 -12.97 -4.12
CA ILE A 35 -1.06 -12.04 -4.35
C ILE A 35 -2.35 -12.57 -3.72
N GLU A 36 -2.61 -13.87 -3.81
CA GLU A 36 -3.74 -14.53 -3.13
C GLU A 36 -3.66 -14.35 -1.60
N GLN A 37 -2.48 -14.54 -1.00
CA GLN A 37 -2.26 -14.35 0.44
C GLN A 37 -2.43 -12.88 0.86
N LEU A 38 -2.00 -11.94 0.01
CA LEU A 38 -2.27 -10.52 0.23
C LEU A 38 -3.78 -10.27 0.21
N SER A 39 -4.49 -10.77 -0.81
CA SER A 39 -5.95 -10.65 -0.95
C SER A 39 -6.68 -11.16 0.29
N ASP A 40 -6.35 -12.37 0.74
CA ASP A 40 -6.93 -12.97 1.94
C ASP A 40 -6.67 -12.15 3.21
N LYS A 41 -5.48 -11.52 3.30
CA LYS A 41 -5.06 -10.78 4.49
C LYS A 41 -5.60 -9.36 4.55
N ILE A 42 -5.62 -8.64 3.42
CA ILE A 42 -6.02 -7.23 3.37
C ILE A 42 -7.50 -7.05 3.00
N GLY A 43 -8.18 -8.09 2.50
CA GLY A 43 -9.61 -8.09 2.20
C GLY A 43 -10.00 -7.41 0.89
N TYR A 44 -9.05 -7.27 -0.05
CA TYR A 44 -9.26 -6.71 -1.37
C TYR A 44 -9.00 -7.76 -2.45
N SER A 45 -9.66 -7.66 -3.60
CA SER A 45 -9.47 -8.60 -4.71
C SER A 45 -8.03 -8.58 -5.22
N GLU A 46 -7.57 -9.71 -5.76
CA GLU A 46 -6.26 -9.80 -6.42
C GLU A 46 -6.10 -8.76 -7.53
N GLU A 47 -7.16 -8.49 -8.30
CA GLU A 47 -7.18 -7.44 -9.34
C GLU A 47 -6.90 -6.06 -8.74
N LEU A 48 -7.59 -5.69 -7.66
CA LEU A 48 -7.38 -4.40 -7.01
C LEU A 48 -5.98 -4.28 -6.40
N ILE A 49 -5.42 -5.39 -5.88
CA ILE A 49 -4.02 -5.45 -5.44
C ILE A 49 -3.06 -5.15 -6.58
N LEU A 50 -3.24 -5.80 -7.72
CA LEU A 50 -2.39 -5.60 -8.90
C LEU A 50 -2.50 -4.17 -9.43
N GLU A 51 -3.71 -3.63 -9.55
CA GLU A 51 -3.94 -2.23 -9.93
C GLU A 51 -3.28 -1.26 -8.94
N SER A 52 -3.31 -1.57 -7.64
CA SER A 52 -2.70 -0.72 -6.62
C SER A 52 -1.18 -0.74 -6.66
N LEU A 53 -0.57 -1.86 -7.05
CA LEU A 53 0.87 -1.96 -7.30
C LEU A 53 1.29 -1.19 -8.56
N GLU A 54 0.40 -1.07 -9.55
CA GLU A 54 0.67 -0.36 -10.81
C GLU A 54 0.41 1.15 -10.71
N TYR A 55 -0.69 1.55 -10.05
CA TYR A 55 -1.22 2.91 -10.07
C TYR A 55 -1.18 3.63 -8.72
N GLY A 56 -0.90 2.94 -7.62
CA GLY A 56 -0.82 3.56 -6.29
C GLY A 56 0.42 4.42 -6.13
N GLU A 57 0.27 5.56 -5.46
CA GLU A 57 1.37 6.45 -5.11
C GLU A 57 1.57 6.50 -3.59
N LEU A 58 2.72 5.98 -3.12
CA LEU A 58 3.13 6.20 -1.74
C LEU A 58 3.57 7.66 -1.59
N ILE A 59 2.71 8.48 -0.98
CA ILE A 59 3.05 9.85 -0.66
C ILE A 59 4.12 9.82 0.43
N GLU A 60 5.37 10.12 0.09
CA GLU A 60 6.37 10.47 1.10
C GLU A 60 5.81 11.64 1.93
N PRO A 61 5.82 11.59 3.27
CA PRO A 61 5.37 12.71 4.06
C PRO A 61 6.21 13.93 3.67
N VAL A 62 5.55 14.96 3.14
CA VAL A 62 6.15 16.26 2.82
C VAL A 62 6.60 16.88 4.16
N GLY A 63 7.80 16.53 4.64
CA GLY A 63 8.22 16.98 5.97
C GLY A 63 9.46 16.39 6.63
N LEU A 64 10.41 15.78 5.90
CA LEU A 64 11.73 15.41 6.48
C LEU A 64 12.90 16.18 5.84
N LEU A 65 12.65 17.42 5.41
CA LEU A 65 13.69 18.40 5.15
C LEU A 65 13.31 19.69 5.89
N GLN A 66 13.62 19.73 7.19
CA GLN A 66 13.74 20.96 7.97
C GLN A 66 15.13 21.02 8.57
#